data_AF-A0A6J8BHH2-F1
#
_entry.id   AF-A0A6J8BHH2-F1
#
_cell.length_a   1.000
_cell.length_b   1.000
_cell.length_c   1.000
_cell.angle_alpha   90.00
_cell.angle_beta   90.00
_cell.angle_gamma   90.00
#
_symmetry.space_group_name_H-M   'P 1'
#
loop_
_entity.id
_entity.type
_entity.pdbx_description
1 polymer ?
#
loop_
_entity_poly.entity_id
_entity_poly.type
_entity_poly.pdbx_seq_one_letter_code
_entity_poly.pdbx_strand_id
1 'polypeptide(L)'
;MIELAEGYDSTVKKMKTFKSYLDVTLSNNERGRSTLSSFKSSEDFKYETERQKILKQEKALKDEVEMLTKKLLKELDQRWNLLQKSVNNADNKSKKINKNLEFRTESLSIALASANTGDVFRAYKKEKTARKQSIEPVNTNFKRLPQYVPGKTQIQQALHGNLTESDDIYSLEHYKFNVITKFNTGLKQAEMVFICADGTMWISNFNNKILQKLQFSNELVKVVQKIHVSCAGMALLPSGDLLISTTEPSLKILSHTTGKITSSKYSVAPLITGHIHITSDNKIIIRAGKKGSVFPMKDTRQVVVMDIEGRTEKVYELDNNGKPIFYAPQRITSDTDNNLYVLDRLNKDKSGMIMALNKSDGVRWIYSGNPDINKGQVTFKPHDLVSTKLNYIIITDMDSDMIHILNISGQCIYYLNTKDQLGILYPYSLKTDKRGTLYIGCGTEQYGPNEANIYTAQFSGL
;
A
#
# COMPACT_ATOMS: atom_id res chain seq x y z
N MET A 1 -14.03 -13.00 -13.36
CA MET A 1 -13.60 -13.73 -14.58
C MET A 1 -14.00 -12.98 -15.84
N ILE A 2 -15.28 -12.63 -16.02
CA ILE A 2 -15.74 -11.83 -17.17
C ILE A 2 -15.02 -10.47 -17.21
N GLU A 3 -14.99 -9.71 -16.10
CA GLU A 3 -14.28 -8.42 -16.02
C GLU A 3 -12.75 -8.54 -16.27
N LEU A 4 -12.12 -9.64 -15.83
CA LEU A 4 -10.70 -9.89 -16.07
C LEU A 4 -10.43 -10.22 -17.55
N ALA A 5 -11.32 -10.99 -18.19
CA ALA A 5 -11.23 -11.31 -19.61
C ALA A 5 -11.47 -10.07 -20.48
N GLU A 6 -12.45 -9.24 -20.12
CA GLU A 6 -12.70 -7.94 -20.77
C GLU A 6 -11.52 -6.98 -20.61
N GLY A 7 -10.86 -6.99 -19.45
CA GLY A 7 -9.63 -6.22 -19.21
C GLY A 7 -8.45 -6.67 -20.07
N TYR A 8 -8.25 -7.99 -20.21
CA TYR A 8 -7.22 -8.56 -21.09
C TYR A 8 -7.51 -8.23 -22.56
N ASP A 9 -8.73 -8.45 -23.04
CA ASP A 9 -9.13 -8.17 -24.42
C ASP A 9 -9.02 -6.69 -24.76
N SER A 10 -9.42 -5.80 -23.84
CA SER A 10 -9.26 -4.35 -23.97
C SER A 10 -7.79 -3.95 -24.10
N THR A 11 -6.91 -4.55 -23.30
CA THR A 11 -5.47 -4.27 -23.31
C THR A 11 -4.82 -4.77 -24.62
N VAL A 12 -5.15 -5.98 -25.05
CA VAL A 12 -4.68 -6.54 -26.34
C VAL A 12 -5.18 -5.71 -27.52
N LYS A 13 -6.43 -5.25 -27.48
CA LYS A 13 -7.00 -4.38 -28.52
C LYS A 13 -6.30 -3.02 -28.59
N LYS A 14 -5.97 -2.41 -27.45
CA LYS A 14 -5.18 -1.16 -27.40
C LYS A 14 -3.78 -1.36 -27.95
N MET A 15 -3.10 -2.47 -27.63
CA MET A 15 -1.78 -2.78 -28.20
C MET A 15 -1.82 -3.01 -29.72
N LYS A 16 -2.84 -3.71 -30.23
CA LYS A 16 -3.04 -3.88 -31.69
C LYS A 16 -3.32 -2.55 -32.40
N THR A 17 -4.11 -1.67 -31.76
CA THR A 17 -4.41 -0.33 -32.28
C THR A 17 -3.16 0.54 -32.33
N PHE A 18 -2.35 0.52 -31.26
CA PHE A 18 -1.08 1.22 -31.21
C PHE A 18 -0.11 0.73 -32.30
N LYS A 19 -0.04 -0.59 -32.52
CA LYS A 19 0.74 -1.17 -33.62
C LYS A 19 0.28 -0.67 -34.99
N SER A 20 -1.03 -0.69 -35.25
CA SER A 20 -1.59 -0.19 -36.52
C SER A 20 -1.31 1.31 -36.72
N TYR A 21 -1.38 2.12 -35.65
CA TYR A 21 -1.04 3.53 -35.71
C TYR A 21 0.45 3.74 -36.04
N LEU A 22 1.33 2.94 -35.44
CA LEU A 22 2.76 2.94 -35.75
C LEU A 22 3.00 2.63 -37.25
N ASP A 23 2.36 1.58 -37.76
CA ASP A 23 2.50 1.15 -39.17
C ASP A 23 2.03 2.22 -40.17
N VAL A 24 0.92 2.92 -39.88
CA VAL A 24 0.40 4.01 -40.71
C VAL A 24 1.31 5.25 -40.68
N THR A 25 1.79 5.63 -39.50
CA THR A 25 2.70 6.77 -39.34
C THR A 25 4.01 6.55 -40.12
N LEU A 26 4.50 5.31 -40.11
CA LEU A 26 5.69 4.89 -40.85
C LEU A 26 5.48 4.91 -42.38
N SER A 27 4.32 4.48 -42.87
CA SER A 27 3.98 4.52 -44.31
C SER A 27 3.87 5.95 -44.86
N ASN A 28 3.33 6.88 -44.06
CA ASN A 28 3.22 8.29 -44.45
C ASN A 28 4.58 8.98 -44.52
N ASN A 29 5.51 8.62 -43.63
CA ASN A 29 6.90 9.10 -43.68
C ASN A 29 7.64 8.60 -44.93
N GLU A 30 7.34 7.39 -45.42
CA GLU A 30 7.90 6.89 -46.69
C GLU A 30 7.38 7.63 -47.92
N ARG A 31 6.12 8.08 -47.92
CA ARG A 31 5.58 8.92 -49.01
C ARG A 31 6.18 10.32 -49.04
N GLY A 32 6.41 10.93 -47.87
CA GLY A 32 7.11 12.22 -47.74
C GLY A 32 8.58 12.19 -48.21
N ARG A 33 9.21 11.00 -48.28
CA ARG A 33 10.56 10.81 -48.84
C ARG A 33 10.64 11.00 -50.35
N SER A 34 9.54 10.85 -51.10
CA SER A 34 9.54 10.88 -52.57
C SER A 34 9.53 12.29 -53.18
N THR A 35 9.09 13.30 -52.42
CA THR A 35 8.82 14.67 -52.90
C THR A 35 9.97 15.66 -52.74
N LEU A 36 11.10 15.28 -52.12
CA LEU A 36 12.21 16.18 -51.81
C LEU A 36 13.52 15.92 -52.60
N SER A 37 13.48 15.13 -53.67
CA SER A 37 14.69 14.62 -54.36
C SER A 37 15.36 15.59 -55.34
N SER A 38 15.03 16.88 -55.37
CA SER A 38 15.62 17.83 -56.31
C SER A 38 16.15 19.08 -55.62
N PHE A 39 17.44 19.11 -55.24
CA PHE A 39 18.39 20.25 -55.28
C PHE A 39 19.77 19.72 -54.80
N LYS A 40 20.89 20.15 -55.43
CA LYS A 40 22.25 19.64 -55.12
C LYS A 40 23.27 20.78 -54.96
N SER A 41 23.83 20.90 -53.77
CA SER A 41 25.02 21.68 -53.37
C SER A 41 25.93 20.85 -52.45
N SER A 42 27.14 21.33 -52.11
CA SER A 42 28.10 20.58 -51.27
C SER A 42 27.72 20.52 -49.79
N GLU A 43 26.91 21.47 -49.29
CA GLU A 43 26.34 21.39 -47.92
C GLU A 43 25.32 20.25 -47.83
N ASP A 44 24.57 19.97 -48.91
CA ASP A 44 23.59 18.88 -48.97
C ASP A 44 24.21 17.51 -48.75
N PHE A 45 25.49 17.31 -49.07
CA PHE A 45 26.18 16.02 -48.88
C PHE A 45 26.46 15.72 -47.41
N LYS A 46 26.76 16.76 -46.61
CA LYS A 46 26.97 16.63 -45.16
C LYS A 46 25.64 16.36 -44.45
N TYR A 47 24.59 17.07 -44.85
CA TYR A 47 23.22 16.83 -44.39
C TYR A 47 22.71 15.43 -44.76
N GLU A 48 22.99 14.95 -45.97
CA GLU A 48 22.58 13.60 -46.39
C GLU A 48 23.31 12.52 -45.58
N THR A 49 24.60 12.71 -45.27
CA THR A 49 25.36 11.75 -44.42
C THR A 49 24.81 11.68 -42.99
N GLU A 50 24.47 12.83 -42.42
CA GLU A 50 23.90 12.94 -41.07
C GLU A 50 22.47 12.38 -41.02
N ARG A 51 21.69 12.63 -42.08
CA ARG A 51 20.35 12.05 -42.30
C ARG A 51 20.40 10.52 -42.41
N GLN A 52 21.38 9.95 -43.11
CA GLN A 52 21.55 8.48 -43.19
C GLN A 52 21.89 7.87 -41.82
N LYS A 53 22.65 8.57 -40.96
CA LYS A 53 22.91 8.13 -39.58
C LYS A 53 21.63 8.13 -38.74
N ILE A 54 20.83 9.20 -38.82
CA ILE A 54 19.55 9.31 -38.11
C ILE A 54 18.58 8.22 -38.57
N LEU A 55 18.49 7.97 -39.87
CA LEU A 55 17.64 6.90 -40.43
C LEU A 55 18.05 5.50 -39.93
N LYS A 56 19.36 5.25 -39.79
CA LYS A 56 19.87 3.99 -39.25
C LYS A 56 19.53 3.82 -37.76
N GLN A 57 19.60 4.90 -36.98
CA GLN A 57 19.21 4.93 -35.58
C GLN A 57 17.69 4.74 -35.41
N GLU A 58 16.88 5.40 -36.23
CA GLU A 58 15.41 5.26 -36.23
C GLU A 58 14.99 3.81 -36.54
N LYS A 59 15.65 3.17 -37.52
CA LYS A 59 15.41 1.75 -37.83
C LYS A 59 15.79 0.83 -36.66
N ALA A 60 16.93 1.07 -36.01
CA ALA A 60 17.34 0.27 -34.85
C ALA A 60 16.36 0.41 -33.67
N LEU A 61 15.90 1.63 -33.38
CA LEU A 61 14.87 1.90 -32.37
C LEU A 61 13.54 1.20 -32.72
N LYS A 62 13.16 1.16 -34.00
CA LYS A 62 11.96 0.44 -34.45
C LYS A 62 12.05 -1.05 -34.18
N ASP A 63 13.17 -1.68 -34.53
CA ASP A 63 13.40 -3.10 -34.33
C ASP A 63 13.41 -3.45 -32.83
N GLU A 64 13.97 -2.57 -31.99
CA GLU A 64 13.98 -2.72 -30.53
C GLU A 64 12.57 -2.63 -29.92
N VAL A 65 11.77 -1.64 -30.34
CA VAL A 65 10.37 -1.49 -29.89
C VAL A 65 9.53 -2.70 -30.30
N GLU A 66 9.72 -3.22 -31.52
CA GLU A 66 8.99 -4.41 -31.99
C GLU A 66 9.37 -5.66 -31.17
N MET A 67 10.66 -5.83 -30.88
CA MET A 67 11.16 -6.93 -30.04
C MET A 67 10.60 -6.85 -28.61
N LEU A 68 10.65 -5.68 -27.98
CA LEU A 68 10.12 -5.46 -26.63
C LEU A 68 8.60 -5.70 -26.57
N THR A 69 7.87 -5.26 -27.59
CA THR A 69 6.41 -5.48 -27.69
C THR A 69 6.08 -6.96 -27.78
N LYS A 70 6.81 -7.74 -28.60
CA LYS A 70 6.63 -9.21 -28.69
C LYS A 70 6.94 -9.90 -27.37
N LYS A 71 8.00 -9.47 -26.67
CA LYS A 71 8.38 -10.03 -25.36
C LYS A 71 7.30 -9.78 -24.31
N LEU A 72 6.78 -8.55 -24.24
CA LEU A 72 5.73 -8.17 -23.29
C LEU A 72 4.42 -8.93 -23.54
N LEU A 73 4.02 -9.11 -24.81
CA LEU A 73 2.84 -9.91 -25.16
C LEU A 73 2.98 -11.36 -24.70
N LYS A 74 4.17 -11.96 -24.90
CA LYS A 74 4.44 -13.34 -24.45
C LYS A 74 4.39 -13.47 -22.93
N GLU A 75 4.91 -12.50 -22.19
CA GLU A 75 4.85 -12.50 -20.71
C GLU A 75 3.41 -12.31 -20.21
N LEU A 76 2.62 -11.45 -20.85
CA LEU A 76 1.20 -11.27 -20.53
C LEU A 76 0.40 -12.56 -20.74
N ASP A 77 0.61 -13.28 -21.84
CA ASP A 77 -0.05 -14.56 -22.11
C ASP A 77 0.34 -15.63 -21.09
N GLN A 78 1.62 -15.69 -20.70
CA GLN A 78 2.09 -16.62 -19.68
C GLN A 78 1.42 -16.34 -18.32
N ARG A 79 1.37 -15.07 -17.89
CA ARG A 79 0.72 -14.67 -16.64
C ARG A 79 -0.78 -14.95 -16.67
N TRP A 80 -1.45 -14.66 -17.78
CA TRP A 80 -2.88 -14.95 -17.97
C TRP A 80 -3.19 -16.44 -17.80
N ASN A 81 -2.39 -17.30 -18.43
CA ASN A 81 -2.56 -18.76 -18.33
C ASN A 81 -2.35 -19.29 -16.90
N LEU A 82 -1.38 -18.74 -16.16
CA LEU A 82 -1.17 -19.09 -14.76
C LEU A 82 -2.34 -18.64 -13.88
N LEU A 83 -2.84 -17.44 -14.11
CA LEU A 83 -3.99 -16.89 -13.38
C LEU A 83 -5.24 -17.74 -13.61
N GLN A 84 -5.53 -18.12 -14.87
CA GLN A 84 -6.65 -18.99 -15.19
C GLN A 84 -6.56 -20.35 -14.48
N LYS A 85 -5.38 -20.97 -14.44
CA LYS A 85 -5.17 -22.23 -13.72
C LYS A 85 -5.43 -22.08 -12.21
N SER A 86 -4.91 -21.01 -11.61
CA SER A 86 -5.10 -20.74 -10.17
C SER A 86 -6.57 -20.52 -9.82
N VAL A 87 -7.30 -19.73 -10.62
CA VAL A 87 -8.74 -19.50 -10.43
C VAL A 87 -9.54 -20.80 -10.57
N ASN A 88 -9.25 -21.62 -11.58
CA ASN A 88 -9.93 -22.92 -11.75
C ASN A 88 -9.68 -23.87 -10.57
N ASN A 89 -8.46 -23.89 -10.03
CA ASN A 89 -8.15 -24.67 -8.83
C ASN A 89 -8.90 -24.17 -7.60
N ALA A 90 -8.99 -22.85 -7.41
CA ALA A 90 -9.74 -22.24 -6.31
C ALA A 90 -11.24 -22.54 -6.41
N ASP A 91 -11.82 -22.46 -7.61
CA ASP A 91 -13.23 -22.80 -7.86
C ASP A 91 -13.52 -24.28 -7.56
N ASN A 92 -12.64 -25.19 -7.97
CA ASN A 92 -12.76 -26.62 -7.65
C ASN A 92 -12.66 -26.90 -6.14
N LYS A 93 -11.74 -26.21 -5.44
CA LYS A 93 -11.60 -26.31 -3.97
C LYS A 93 -12.85 -25.79 -3.26
N SER A 94 -13.38 -24.65 -3.71
CA SER A 94 -14.62 -24.05 -3.21
C SER A 94 -15.83 -24.99 -3.39
N LYS A 95 -16.01 -25.56 -4.59
CA LYS A 95 -17.07 -26.56 -4.86
C LYS A 95 -16.99 -27.77 -3.93
N LYS A 96 -15.79 -28.27 -3.65
CA LYS A 96 -15.58 -29.41 -2.74
C LYS A 96 -15.92 -29.05 -1.29
N ILE A 97 -15.61 -27.83 -0.86
CA ILE A 97 -15.97 -27.32 0.47
C ILE A 97 -17.49 -27.16 0.59
N ASN A 98 -18.14 -26.53 -0.40
CA ASN A 98 -19.58 -26.32 -0.39
C ASN A 98 -20.36 -27.64 -0.36
N LYS A 99 -19.95 -28.64 -1.16
CA LYS A 99 -20.58 -29.98 -1.12
C LYS A 99 -20.46 -30.66 0.25
N ASN A 100 -19.35 -30.44 0.96
CA ASN A 100 -19.15 -30.97 2.31
C ASN A 100 -20.02 -30.23 3.33
N LEU A 101 -20.13 -28.90 3.21
CA LEU A 101 -21.00 -28.09 4.05
C LEU A 101 -22.48 -28.42 3.85
N GLU A 102 -22.93 -28.62 2.62
CA GLU A 102 -24.29 -29.07 2.29
C GLU A 102 -24.58 -30.42 2.95
N PHE A 103 -23.70 -31.42 2.76
CA PHE A 103 -23.86 -32.73 3.39
C PHE A 103 -23.94 -32.66 4.92
N ARG A 104 -23.11 -31.81 5.55
CA ARG A 104 -23.12 -31.62 7.01
C ARG A 104 -24.37 -30.89 7.49
N THR A 105 -24.84 -29.91 6.74
CA THR A 105 -26.06 -29.16 7.05
C THR A 105 -27.28 -30.06 6.95
N GLU A 106 -27.35 -30.91 5.93
CA GLU A 106 -28.39 -31.92 5.75
C GLU A 106 -28.35 -32.96 6.88
N SER A 107 -27.16 -33.48 7.21
CA SER A 107 -26.98 -34.40 8.34
C SER A 107 -27.41 -33.80 9.68
N LEU A 108 -27.08 -32.52 9.93
CA LEU A 108 -27.48 -31.81 11.14
C LEU A 108 -28.98 -31.54 11.17
N SER A 109 -29.59 -31.23 10.03
CA SER A 109 -31.04 -31.01 9.93
C SER A 109 -31.84 -32.28 10.21
N ILE A 110 -31.37 -33.43 9.71
CA ILE A 110 -31.95 -34.75 9.99
C ILE A 110 -31.79 -35.08 11.49
N ALA A 111 -30.61 -34.84 12.06
CA ALA A 111 -30.36 -35.07 13.48
C ALA A 111 -31.21 -34.17 14.39
N LEU A 112 -31.48 -32.93 13.98
CA LEU A 112 -32.39 -32.01 14.68
C LEU A 112 -33.85 -32.49 14.59
N ALA A 113 -34.27 -32.97 13.42
CA ALA A 113 -35.62 -33.49 13.20
C ALA A 113 -35.91 -34.80 13.95
N SER A 114 -34.87 -35.60 14.24
CA SER A 114 -34.98 -36.86 14.98
C SER A 114 -34.73 -36.75 16.49
N ALA A 115 -34.58 -35.54 17.03
CA ALA A 115 -34.11 -35.33 18.41
C ALA A 115 -35.19 -35.62 19.48
N ASN A 116 -35.21 -36.87 19.97
CA ASN A 116 -35.23 -37.08 21.42
C ASN A 116 -33.76 -37.00 21.91
N THR A 117 -33.52 -36.18 22.93
CA THR A 117 -32.21 -35.63 23.34
C THR A 117 -31.11 -36.65 23.68
N GLY A 118 -31.41 -37.95 23.74
CA GLY A 118 -30.45 -39.03 24.04
C GLY A 118 -29.68 -39.60 22.84
N ASP A 119 -30.17 -39.48 21.61
CA ASP A 119 -29.57 -40.15 20.44
C ASP A 119 -28.54 -39.29 19.71
N VAL A 120 -28.63 -37.97 19.82
CA VAL A 120 -27.67 -36.99 19.26
C VAL A 120 -26.28 -37.18 19.87
N PHE A 121 -26.19 -37.47 21.17
CA PHE A 121 -24.93 -37.77 21.86
C PHE A 121 -24.29 -39.09 21.39
N ARG A 122 -25.11 -40.04 20.93
CA ARG A 122 -24.67 -41.36 20.48
C ARG A 122 -24.14 -41.32 19.04
N ALA A 123 -24.77 -40.52 18.17
CA ALA A 123 -24.31 -40.27 16.80
C ALA A 123 -22.95 -39.54 16.77
N TYR A 124 -22.79 -38.51 17.60
CA TYR A 124 -21.53 -37.76 17.73
C TYR A 124 -20.37 -38.65 18.22
N LYS A 125 -20.66 -39.66 19.05
CA LYS A 125 -19.68 -40.63 19.54
C LYS A 125 -19.28 -41.64 18.45
N LYS A 126 -20.22 -42.08 17.61
CA LYS A 126 -19.97 -43.00 16.48
C LYS A 126 -19.07 -42.38 15.40
N GLU A 127 -19.25 -41.10 15.11
CA GLU A 127 -18.41 -40.36 14.15
C GLU A 127 -16.95 -40.23 14.65
N LYS A 128 -16.76 -40.09 15.97
CA LYS A 128 -15.43 -40.06 16.60
C LYS A 128 -14.70 -41.41 16.55
N THR A 129 -15.42 -42.53 16.52
CA THR A 129 -14.85 -43.88 16.42
C THR A 129 -14.50 -44.26 14.98
N ALA A 130 -15.32 -43.85 13.99
CA ALA A 130 -15.02 -44.04 12.57
C ALA A 130 -13.74 -43.31 12.14
N ARG A 131 -13.44 -42.18 12.79
CA ARG A 131 -12.21 -41.38 12.62
C ARG A 131 -10.91 -42.12 13.00
N LYS A 132 -10.98 -43.24 13.74
CA LYS A 132 -9.81 -44.04 14.14
C LYS A 132 -9.47 -45.20 13.20
N GLN A 133 -10.35 -45.59 12.28
CA GLN A 133 -10.15 -46.77 11.43
C GLN A 133 -9.63 -46.46 10.01
N SER A 134 -9.48 -45.18 9.62
CA SER A 134 -9.06 -44.81 8.26
C SER A 134 -7.66 -44.17 8.17
N ILE A 135 -6.81 -44.35 9.19
CA ILE A 135 -5.42 -43.87 9.16
C ILE A 135 -4.52 -45.10 9.10
N GLU A 136 -4.07 -45.45 7.89
CA GLU A 136 -2.87 -46.28 7.75
C GLU A 136 -1.61 -45.45 8.03
N PRO A 137 -0.57 -46.05 8.64
CA PRO A 137 0.63 -45.33 9.03
C PRO A 137 1.62 -45.23 7.86
N VAL A 138 1.98 -44.01 7.46
CA VAL A 138 3.23 -43.79 6.71
C VAL A 138 4.36 -43.70 7.72
N ASN A 139 5.27 -44.65 7.62
CA ASN A 139 6.46 -44.83 8.42
C ASN A 139 7.53 -43.78 8.02
N THR A 140 7.89 -42.87 8.92
CA THR A 140 9.19 -42.18 8.85
C THR A 140 9.76 -41.96 10.24
N ASN A 141 10.91 -42.59 10.48
CA ASN A 141 11.70 -42.57 11.70
C ASN A 141 11.95 -41.15 12.24
N PHE A 142 11.50 -40.87 13.47
CA PHE A 142 12.16 -39.90 14.33
C PHE A 142 12.43 -40.51 15.70
N LYS A 143 13.70 -40.44 16.10
CA LYS A 143 14.20 -40.88 17.40
C LYS A 143 13.55 -40.08 18.54
N ARG A 144 13.30 -40.83 19.62
CA ARG A 144 12.82 -40.52 20.98
C ARG A 144 12.94 -39.08 21.51
N LEU A 145 11.82 -38.67 22.13
CA LEU A 145 11.61 -37.61 23.16
C LEU A 145 12.58 -37.71 24.36
N PRO A 146 12.74 -36.63 25.16
CA PRO A 146 11.92 -36.49 26.38
C PRO A 146 11.54 -35.01 26.65
N GLN A 147 10.64 -34.59 27.54
CA GLN A 147 9.62 -35.19 28.38
C GLN A 147 8.70 -34.02 28.82
N TYR A 148 7.45 -34.38 29.10
CA TYR A 148 6.37 -33.62 29.72
C TYR A 148 6.66 -33.13 31.16
N VAL A 149 6.14 -31.94 31.56
CA VAL A 149 5.49 -31.72 32.87
C VAL A 149 4.34 -30.67 32.73
N PRO A 150 3.14 -30.89 33.31
CA PRO A 150 1.89 -30.18 33.02
C PRO A 150 1.40 -29.22 34.13
N GLY A 151 0.48 -28.31 33.78
CA GLY A 151 -0.35 -27.62 34.78
C GLY A 151 -1.32 -26.56 34.23
N LYS A 152 -2.57 -26.99 33.96
CA LYS A 152 -3.85 -26.22 33.96
C LYS A 152 -4.03 -25.04 32.97
N THR A 153 -4.76 -25.22 31.85
CA THR A 153 -6.22 -24.95 31.63
C THR A 153 -6.64 -23.49 31.86
N GLN A 154 -7.35 -22.76 30.99
CA GLN A 154 -8.30 -23.15 29.93
C GLN A 154 -8.74 -21.90 29.10
N ILE A 155 -9.01 -22.13 27.81
CA ILE A 155 -10.02 -21.46 26.93
C ILE A 155 -9.72 -20.05 26.41
N GLN A 156 -9.07 -19.97 25.24
CA GLN A 156 -9.51 -19.19 24.06
C GLN A 156 -8.63 -19.56 22.85
N GLN A 157 -8.82 -20.76 22.31
CA GLN A 157 -8.25 -21.18 21.02
C GLN A 157 -9.32 -21.96 20.25
N ALA A 158 -10.23 -21.21 19.65
CA ALA A 158 -11.15 -21.71 18.63
C ALA A 158 -11.38 -20.56 17.64
N LEU A 159 -10.40 -20.32 16.77
CA LEU A 159 -10.50 -19.57 15.50
C LEU A 159 -9.19 -19.58 14.70
N HIS A 160 -8.09 -20.12 15.25
CA HIS A 160 -6.90 -20.43 14.47
C HIS A 160 -7.15 -21.70 13.64
N GLY A 161 -7.59 -21.50 12.40
CA GLY A 161 -7.62 -22.54 11.39
C GLY A 161 -6.21 -23.12 11.23
N ASN A 162 -6.12 -24.43 11.41
CA ASN A 162 -4.91 -25.23 11.24
C ASN A 162 -4.29 -24.96 9.87
N LEU A 163 -3.03 -24.53 9.87
CA LEU A 163 -2.14 -24.60 8.72
C LEU A 163 -1.91 -26.08 8.39
N THR A 164 -2.45 -26.54 7.27
CA THR A 164 -1.94 -27.74 6.60
C THR A 164 -0.75 -27.35 5.74
N GLU A 165 0.39 -28.02 5.93
CA GLU A 165 1.68 -27.88 5.22
C GLU A 165 1.61 -28.17 3.70
N SER A 166 0.72 -27.51 2.95
CA SER A 166 0.76 -27.57 1.48
C SER A 166 0.21 -26.33 0.77
N ASP A 167 -0.02 -25.23 1.48
CA ASP A 167 -0.16 -23.94 0.81
C ASP A 167 1.26 -23.45 0.53
N ASP A 168 1.70 -23.63 -0.71
CA ASP A 168 2.96 -23.14 -1.24
C ASP A 168 3.24 -21.74 -0.67
N ILE A 169 4.18 -21.70 0.27
CA ILE A 169 4.89 -20.49 0.64
C ILE A 169 5.42 -19.96 -0.68
N TYR A 170 4.82 -18.88 -1.20
CA TYR A 170 5.49 -18.05 -2.21
C TYR A 170 6.88 -17.83 -1.65
N SER A 171 7.89 -18.46 -2.24
CA SER A 171 9.24 -18.35 -1.73
C SER A 171 9.53 -16.85 -1.64
N LEU A 172 9.95 -16.41 -0.45
CA LEU A 172 10.31 -15.01 -0.15
C LEU A 172 11.36 -14.45 -1.13
N GLU A 173 11.96 -15.32 -1.96
CA GLU A 173 12.86 -15.01 -3.07
C GLU A 173 12.24 -14.20 -4.22
N HIS A 174 10.91 -14.17 -4.35
CA HIS A 174 10.22 -13.44 -5.44
C HIS A 174 9.99 -11.96 -5.16
N TYR A 175 9.98 -11.55 -3.90
CA TYR A 175 9.74 -10.17 -3.48
C TYR A 175 11.07 -9.46 -3.26
N LYS A 176 11.49 -8.65 -4.24
CA LYS A 176 12.71 -7.86 -4.14
C LYS A 176 12.39 -6.39 -3.95
N PHE A 177 12.90 -5.85 -2.84
CA PHE A 177 13.01 -4.41 -2.63
C PHE A 177 14.39 -3.96 -3.06
N ASN A 178 14.45 -3.08 -4.05
CA ASN A 178 15.71 -2.49 -4.49
C ASN A 178 15.67 -0.99 -4.23
N VAL A 179 16.65 -0.49 -3.49
CA VAL A 179 16.89 0.95 -3.38
C VAL A 179 17.38 1.44 -4.74
N ILE A 180 16.70 2.45 -5.28
CA ILE A 180 17.03 3.07 -6.56
C ILE A 180 17.91 4.28 -6.34
N THR A 181 17.54 5.15 -5.41
CA THR A 181 18.27 6.39 -5.13
C THR A 181 18.09 6.80 -3.68
N LYS A 182 19.15 7.41 -3.13
CA LYS A 182 19.18 8.04 -1.81
C LYS A 182 19.35 9.54 -1.99
N PHE A 183 18.52 10.31 -1.30
CA PHE A 183 18.54 11.77 -1.33
C PHE A 183 18.76 12.31 0.06
N ASN A 184 19.76 13.16 0.22
CA ASN A 184 19.97 13.89 1.46
C ASN A 184 19.02 15.09 1.53
N THR A 185 18.30 15.22 2.64
CA THR A 185 17.33 16.31 2.79
C THR A 185 17.91 17.56 3.45
N GLY A 186 19.06 17.45 4.12
CA GLY A 186 19.59 18.50 5.00
C GLY A 186 18.69 18.81 6.20
N LEU A 187 17.70 17.96 6.50
CA LEU A 187 16.83 18.04 7.67
C LEU A 187 17.23 16.98 8.69
N LYS A 188 16.86 17.19 9.96
CA LYS A 188 17.04 16.15 10.99
C LYS A 188 16.11 14.95 10.82
N GLN A 189 14.90 15.22 10.34
CA GLN A 189 13.83 14.23 10.15
C GLN A 189 12.98 14.63 8.95
N ALA A 190 12.60 13.63 8.14
CA ALA A 190 11.61 13.74 7.08
C ALA A 190 10.27 13.16 7.59
N GLU A 191 9.47 14.00 8.26
CA GLU A 191 8.26 13.55 8.98
C GLU A 191 7.04 13.34 8.09
N MET A 192 7.00 14.03 6.95
CA MET A 192 5.96 13.89 5.93
C MET A 192 6.59 14.10 4.56
N VAL A 193 6.20 13.25 3.61
CA VAL A 193 6.67 13.32 2.23
C VAL A 193 5.48 13.40 1.28
N PHE A 194 5.54 14.30 0.32
CA PHE A 194 4.55 14.41 -0.74
C PHE A 194 5.24 14.55 -2.10
N ILE A 195 4.91 13.68 -3.06
CA ILE A 195 5.47 13.68 -4.42
C ILE A 195 4.57 14.48 -5.36
N CYS A 196 5.13 15.49 -6.01
CA CYS A 196 4.46 16.30 -7.01
C CYS A 196 4.45 15.60 -8.37
N ALA A 197 3.48 15.96 -9.22
CA ALA A 197 3.37 15.42 -10.58
C ALA A 197 4.55 15.80 -11.49
N ASP A 198 5.20 16.93 -11.20
CA ASP A 198 6.40 17.43 -11.90
C ASP A 198 7.71 16.72 -11.46
N GLY A 199 7.61 15.72 -10.57
CA GLY A 199 8.76 14.98 -10.05
C GLY A 199 9.50 15.66 -8.90
N THR A 200 9.06 16.85 -8.47
CA THR A 200 9.54 17.48 -7.24
C THR A 200 8.86 16.88 -6.02
N MET A 201 9.36 17.22 -4.82
CA MET A 201 8.83 16.67 -3.58
C MET A 201 8.76 17.72 -2.49
N TRP A 202 7.68 17.70 -1.73
CA TRP A 202 7.58 18.43 -0.47
C TRP A 202 7.95 17.52 0.70
N ILE A 203 8.80 18.02 1.58
CA ILE A 203 9.13 17.40 2.85
C ILE A 203 8.79 18.35 3.98
N SER A 204 8.12 17.84 5.02
CA SER A 204 7.97 18.58 6.28
C SER A 204 8.87 18.04 7.39
N ASN A 205 9.39 18.96 8.19
CA ASN A 205 9.90 18.74 9.53
C ASN A 205 9.02 19.56 10.49
N PHE A 206 8.05 18.90 11.11
CA PHE A 206 7.02 19.56 11.89
C PHE A 206 7.61 20.31 13.09
N ASN A 207 8.54 19.65 13.80
CA ASN A 207 9.16 20.18 15.01
C ASN A 207 10.01 21.43 14.75
N ASN A 208 10.76 21.44 13.64
CA ASN A 208 11.59 22.59 13.27
C ASN A 208 10.81 23.65 12.47
N LYS A 209 9.52 23.43 12.22
CA LYS A 209 8.64 24.32 11.44
C LYS A 209 9.20 24.62 10.06
N ILE A 210 9.68 23.57 9.37
CA ILE A 210 10.25 23.69 8.03
C ILE A 210 9.42 22.84 7.06
N LEU A 211 8.99 23.48 5.98
CA LEU A 211 8.44 22.82 4.79
C LEU A 211 9.34 23.17 3.60
N GLN A 212 9.87 22.16 2.93
CA GLN A 212 10.81 22.34 1.82
C GLN A 212 10.32 21.66 0.55
N LYS A 213 10.44 22.35 -0.59
CA LYS A 213 10.31 21.76 -1.91
C LYS A 213 11.70 21.39 -2.41
N LEU A 214 11.87 20.13 -2.75
CA LEU A 214 13.09 19.56 -3.29
C LEU A 214 12.91 19.22 -4.76
N GLN A 215 13.93 19.50 -5.55
CA GLN A 215 14.07 19.04 -6.92
C GLN A 215 15.24 18.06 -7.00
N PHE A 216 15.02 16.97 -7.72
CA PHE A 216 16.02 15.91 -7.91
C PHE A 216 16.56 15.93 -9.33
N SER A 217 17.87 15.74 -9.44
CA SER A 217 18.55 15.46 -10.71
C SER A 217 19.67 14.47 -10.44
N ASN A 218 19.47 13.21 -10.83
CA ASN A 218 20.34 12.09 -10.49
C ASN A 218 20.49 11.96 -8.96
N GLU A 219 21.68 12.26 -8.42
CA GLU A 219 21.99 12.23 -6.98
C GLU A 219 21.94 13.62 -6.32
N LEU A 220 21.75 14.68 -7.11
CA LEU A 220 21.72 16.05 -6.60
C LEU A 220 20.31 16.40 -6.12
N VAL A 221 20.26 16.89 -4.89
CA VAL A 221 19.06 17.46 -4.27
C VAL A 221 19.23 18.96 -4.21
N LYS A 222 18.34 19.70 -4.85
CA LYS A 222 18.27 21.15 -4.72
C LYS A 222 17.03 21.54 -3.92
N VAL A 223 17.24 22.28 -2.84
CA VAL A 223 16.14 22.98 -2.15
C VAL A 223 15.70 24.14 -3.04
N VAL A 224 14.55 24.02 -3.69
CA VAL A 224 14.02 25.08 -4.58
C VAL A 224 13.11 26.04 -3.83
N GLN A 225 12.55 25.61 -2.70
CA GLN A 225 11.75 26.46 -1.84
C GLN A 225 11.83 26.01 -0.39
N LYS A 226 11.85 26.97 0.54
CA LYS A 226 11.80 26.73 1.99
C LYS A 226 10.78 27.68 2.61
N ILE A 227 9.87 27.14 3.41
CA ILE A 227 8.80 27.88 4.08
C ILE A 227 8.87 27.56 5.58
N HIS A 228 8.80 28.59 6.41
CA HIS A 228 8.81 28.45 7.87
C HIS A 228 7.38 28.24 8.41
N VAL A 229 6.93 26.99 8.36
CA VAL A 229 5.60 26.58 8.83
C VAL A 229 5.64 25.16 9.39
N SER A 230 4.93 24.92 10.49
CA SER A 230 4.66 23.55 10.95
C SER A 230 3.63 22.92 10.02
N CYS A 231 3.96 21.77 9.42
CA CYS A 231 3.08 21.06 8.50
C CYS A 231 2.93 19.59 8.93
N ALA A 232 1.73 19.21 9.38
CA ALA A 232 1.43 17.89 9.94
C ALA A 232 0.78 16.91 8.94
N GLY A 233 0.30 17.42 7.81
CA GLY A 233 -0.43 16.66 6.80
C GLY A 233 -0.46 17.42 5.48
N MET A 234 -0.37 16.69 4.38
CA MET A 234 -0.39 17.21 3.02
C MET A 234 -1.24 16.29 2.15
N ALA A 235 -2.19 16.86 1.42
CA ALA A 235 -3.03 16.12 0.48
C ALA A 235 -3.23 16.91 -0.82
N LEU A 236 -3.36 16.21 -1.94
CA LEU A 236 -3.51 16.80 -3.27
C LEU A 236 -4.97 17.14 -3.53
N LEU A 237 -5.27 18.41 -3.80
CA LEU A 237 -6.57 18.83 -4.27
C LEU A 237 -6.71 18.56 -5.79
N PRO A 238 -7.95 18.41 -6.30
CA PRO A 238 -8.20 18.33 -7.74
C PRO A 238 -7.65 19.52 -8.54
N SER A 239 -7.48 20.69 -7.92
CA SER A 239 -6.87 21.87 -8.55
C SER A 239 -5.37 21.72 -8.84
N GLY A 240 -4.71 20.68 -8.29
CA GLY A 240 -3.26 20.51 -8.30
C GLY A 240 -2.55 21.16 -7.12
N ASP A 241 -3.24 21.99 -6.33
CA ASP A 241 -2.70 22.57 -5.10
C ASP A 241 -2.65 21.56 -3.96
N LEU A 242 -1.84 21.86 -2.94
CA LEU A 242 -1.78 21.04 -1.73
C LEU A 242 -2.63 21.65 -0.63
N LEU A 243 -3.54 20.86 -0.09
CA LEU A 243 -4.18 21.13 1.18
C LEU A 243 -3.23 20.72 2.31
N ILE A 244 -2.88 21.65 3.18
CA ILE A 244 -1.94 21.41 4.27
C ILE A 244 -2.56 21.75 5.62
N SER A 245 -2.20 20.97 6.63
CA SER A 245 -2.54 21.23 8.03
C SER A 245 -1.36 21.87 8.73
N THR A 246 -1.65 22.92 9.49
CA THR A 246 -0.67 23.58 10.35
C THR A 246 -1.09 23.45 11.81
N THR A 247 -0.38 24.11 12.71
CA THR A 247 -0.81 24.26 14.11
C THR A 247 -2.03 25.16 14.26
N GLU A 248 -2.48 25.82 13.18
CA GLU A 248 -3.70 26.63 13.18
C GLU A 248 -4.97 25.77 13.02
N PRO A 249 -6.12 26.21 13.54
CA PRO A 249 -7.41 25.53 13.36
C PRO A 249 -7.94 25.54 11.93
N SER A 250 -7.36 26.34 11.04
CA SER A 250 -7.80 26.44 9.64
C SER A 250 -6.80 25.74 8.73
N LEU A 251 -7.31 24.93 7.80
CA LEU A 251 -6.49 24.36 6.76
C LEU A 251 -5.99 25.46 5.82
N LYS A 252 -4.82 25.24 5.22
CA LYS A 252 -4.21 26.17 4.27
C LYS A 252 -4.04 25.51 2.90
N ILE A 253 -4.00 26.33 1.88
CA ILE A 253 -3.69 25.91 0.51
C ILE A 253 -2.27 26.36 0.19
N LEU A 254 -1.42 25.43 -0.18
CA LEU A 254 -0.12 25.67 -0.79
C LEU A 254 -0.27 25.57 -2.30
N SER A 255 -0.20 26.71 -2.96
CA SER A 255 -0.39 26.83 -4.40
C SER A 255 0.75 26.16 -5.17
N HIS A 256 0.42 25.27 -6.09
CA HIS A 256 1.43 24.57 -6.89
C HIS A 256 2.11 25.48 -7.92
N THR A 257 1.43 26.52 -8.39
CA THR A 257 1.92 27.49 -9.37
C THR A 257 2.76 28.60 -8.74
N THR A 258 2.31 29.13 -7.60
CA THR A 258 2.97 30.29 -6.96
C THR A 258 3.89 29.90 -5.80
N GLY A 259 3.74 28.68 -5.27
CA GLY A 259 4.43 28.24 -4.06
C GLY A 259 3.99 28.99 -2.78
N LYS A 260 2.95 29.82 -2.84
CA LYS A 260 2.48 30.62 -1.70
C LYS A 260 1.43 29.85 -0.89
N ILE A 261 1.43 30.09 0.41
CA ILE A 261 0.42 29.59 1.35
C ILE A 261 -0.68 30.62 1.49
N THR A 262 -1.94 30.19 1.36
CA THR A 262 -3.14 31.00 1.56
C THR A 262 -4.13 30.29 2.48
N SER A 263 -5.06 31.02 3.06
CA SER A 263 -6.15 30.41 3.84
C SER A 263 -7.07 29.61 2.92
N SER A 264 -7.50 28.43 3.37
CA SER A 264 -8.52 27.66 2.65
C SER A 264 -9.92 28.02 3.13
N LYS A 265 -10.94 27.61 2.35
CA LYS A 265 -12.35 27.64 2.79
C LYS A 265 -12.68 26.58 3.85
N TYR A 266 -11.79 25.60 4.06
CA TYR A 266 -12.02 24.47 4.95
C TYR A 266 -11.66 24.84 6.38
N SER A 267 -12.70 25.13 7.17
CA SER A 267 -12.57 25.35 8.61
C SER A 267 -12.89 24.07 9.35
N VAL A 268 -12.03 23.68 10.29
CA VAL A 268 -12.34 22.64 11.29
C VAL A 268 -12.45 23.21 12.69
N ALA A 269 -12.55 24.54 12.82
CA ALA A 269 -12.65 25.21 14.11
C ALA A 269 -13.87 24.66 14.90
N PRO A 270 -13.74 24.43 16.22
CA PRO A 270 -12.63 24.82 17.10
C PRO A 270 -11.47 23.80 17.20
N LEU A 271 -11.43 22.79 16.32
CA LEU A 271 -10.42 21.74 16.36
C LEU A 271 -9.11 22.18 15.69
N ILE A 272 -7.99 21.58 16.10
CA ILE A 272 -6.73 21.61 15.37
C ILE A 272 -6.61 20.37 14.49
N THR A 273 -6.04 20.55 13.30
CA THR A 273 -5.84 19.47 12.34
C THR A 273 -4.49 18.80 12.52
N GLY A 274 -4.47 17.48 12.46
CA GLY A 274 -3.25 16.69 12.30
C GLY A 274 -3.09 16.22 10.86
N HIS A 275 -3.01 14.91 10.65
CA HIS A 275 -2.91 14.34 9.32
C HIS A 275 -4.14 14.66 8.44
N ILE A 276 -3.91 14.81 7.13
CA ILE A 276 -4.94 15.01 6.10
C ILE A 276 -4.75 13.94 5.03
N HIS A 277 -5.84 13.37 4.56
CA HIS A 277 -5.88 12.49 3.40
C HIS A 277 -7.02 12.91 2.47
N ILE A 278 -6.84 12.73 1.16
CA ILE A 278 -7.91 12.90 0.18
C ILE A 278 -8.15 11.55 -0.49
N THR A 279 -9.39 11.09 -0.45
CA THR A 279 -9.83 9.82 -1.05
C THR A 279 -9.99 9.95 -2.56
N SER A 280 -10.15 8.82 -3.26
CA SER A 280 -10.30 8.81 -4.72
C SER A 280 -11.59 9.49 -5.21
N ASP A 281 -12.61 9.57 -4.36
CA ASP A 281 -13.87 10.29 -4.58
C ASP A 281 -13.84 11.73 -4.03
N ASN A 282 -12.64 12.29 -3.81
CA ASN A 282 -12.40 13.68 -3.39
C ASN A 282 -12.99 14.06 -2.02
N LYS A 283 -13.17 13.11 -1.11
CA LYS A 283 -13.48 13.41 0.30
C LYS A 283 -12.20 13.81 1.03
N ILE A 284 -12.31 14.84 1.86
CA ILE A 284 -11.22 15.31 2.70
C ILE A 284 -11.35 14.62 4.05
N ILE A 285 -10.37 13.80 4.39
CA ILE A 285 -10.32 13.07 5.66
C ILE A 285 -9.29 13.73 6.56
N ILE A 286 -9.73 14.15 7.74
CA ILE A 286 -8.91 14.92 8.67
C ILE A 286 -8.88 14.21 10.01
N ARG A 287 -7.68 14.01 10.53
CA ARG A 287 -7.50 13.82 11.95
C ARG A 287 -7.73 15.16 12.64
N ALA A 288 -8.77 15.26 13.46
CA ALA A 288 -9.08 16.49 14.18
C ALA A 288 -8.89 16.30 15.68
N GLY A 289 -8.51 17.38 16.38
CA GLY A 289 -8.46 17.33 17.83
C GLY A 289 -8.66 18.66 18.55
N LYS A 290 -8.85 18.66 19.87
CA LYS A 290 -9.20 19.87 20.61
C LYS A 290 -8.02 20.84 20.70
N LYS A 291 -8.34 22.13 20.62
CA LYS A 291 -7.39 23.23 20.83
C LYS A 291 -6.76 23.10 22.23
N GLY A 292 -5.43 23.15 22.30
CA GLY A 292 -4.66 23.04 23.55
C GLY A 292 -4.15 21.63 23.89
N SER A 293 -4.54 20.59 23.16
CA SER A 293 -3.96 19.26 23.36
C SER A 293 -2.51 19.22 22.87
N VAL A 294 -1.61 18.70 23.72
CA VAL A 294 -0.20 18.47 23.39
C VAL A 294 -0.09 17.20 22.55
N PHE A 295 0.71 17.20 21.49
CA PHE A 295 0.98 15.98 20.73
C PHE A 295 1.71 14.93 21.61
N PRO A 296 1.28 13.65 21.64
CA PRO A 296 0.08 13.10 20.99
C PRO A 296 -1.21 13.49 21.73
N MET A 297 -2.17 14.04 20.98
CA MET A 297 -3.42 14.60 21.49
C MET A 297 -4.34 13.49 22.02
N LYS A 298 -4.36 13.28 23.34
CA LYS A 298 -5.16 12.22 23.99
C LYS A 298 -6.65 12.55 24.09
N ASP A 299 -6.98 13.84 24.05
CA ASP A 299 -8.28 14.35 24.45
C ASP A 299 -9.30 14.35 23.30
N THR A 300 -8.87 13.94 22.11
CA THR A 300 -9.71 13.91 20.92
C THR A 300 -9.31 12.81 19.97
N ARG A 301 -10.31 11.97 19.71
CA ARG A 301 -10.24 10.67 19.07
C ARG A 301 -11.08 10.70 17.81
N GLN A 302 -10.93 11.76 17.01
CA GLN A 302 -11.82 12.06 15.89
C GLN A 302 -11.11 11.95 14.55
N VAL A 303 -11.75 11.22 13.63
CA VAL A 303 -11.47 11.26 12.19
C VAL A 303 -12.71 11.82 11.51
N VAL A 304 -12.56 12.98 10.88
CA VAL A 304 -13.65 13.72 10.23
C VAL A 304 -13.57 13.52 8.72
N VAL A 305 -14.70 13.20 8.10
CA VAL A 305 -14.88 13.11 6.65
C VAL A 305 -15.67 14.32 6.21
N MET A 306 -15.13 15.07 5.27
CA MET A 306 -15.80 16.21 4.63
C MET A 306 -15.87 16.00 3.12
N ASP A 307 -16.86 16.60 2.49
CA ASP A 307 -16.85 16.76 1.04
C ASP A 307 -15.82 17.83 0.60
N ILE A 308 -15.65 17.95 -0.71
CA ILE A 308 -14.75 18.94 -1.33
C ILE A 308 -15.23 20.39 -1.16
N GLU A 309 -16.45 20.60 -0.66
CA GLU A 309 -16.98 21.91 -0.29
C GLU A 309 -16.71 22.25 1.17
N GLY A 310 -16.19 21.30 1.97
CA GLY A 310 -15.89 21.47 3.38
C GLY A 310 -17.05 21.17 4.32
N ARG A 311 -18.14 20.57 3.82
CA ARG A 311 -19.26 20.13 4.65
C ARG A 311 -18.91 18.79 5.29
N THR A 312 -19.09 18.69 6.61
CA THR A 312 -18.88 17.44 7.34
C THR A 312 -19.96 16.42 6.96
N GLU A 313 -19.52 15.26 6.50
CA GLU A 313 -20.40 14.13 6.16
C GLU A 313 -20.40 13.05 7.25
N LYS A 314 -19.23 12.80 7.86
CA LYS A 314 -19.09 11.77 8.88
C LYS A 314 -18.03 12.14 9.90
N VAL A 315 -18.25 11.74 11.14
CA VAL A 315 -17.25 11.79 12.21
C VAL A 315 -17.13 10.39 12.80
N TYR A 316 -15.94 9.81 12.72
CA TYR A 316 -15.58 8.60 13.45
C TYR A 316 -15.01 9.02 14.80
N GLU A 317 -15.76 8.76 15.86
CA GLU A 317 -15.36 9.05 17.24
C GLU A 317 -15.78 7.93 18.19
N LEU A 318 -17.06 7.58 18.16
CA LEU A 318 -17.67 6.57 19.01
C LEU A 318 -18.18 5.40 18.17
N ASP A 319 -18.07 4.20 18.72
CA ASP A 319 -18.67 2.99 18.17
C ASP A 319 -20.19 2.95 18.45
N ASN A 320 -20.86 1.91 17.98
CA ASN A 320 -22.31 1.72 18.17
C ASN A 320 -22.74 1.57 19.64
N ASN A 321 -21.79 1.34 20.57
CA ASN A 321 -22.03 1.27 22.01
C ASN A 321 -21.70 2.58 22.73
N GLY A 322 -21.37 3.64 22.00
CA GLY A 322 -20.93 4.92 22.56
C GLY A 322 -19.51 4.89 23.14
N LYS A 323 -18.70 3.87 22.84
CA LYS A 323 -17.29 3.78 23.28
C LYS A 323 -16.38 4.43 22.25
N PRO A 324 -15.30 5.10 22.66
CA PRO A 324 -14.38 5.69 21.70
C PRO A 324 -13.75 4.64 20.78
N ILE A 325 -13.80 4.89 19.47
CA ILE A 325 -13.19 4.04 18.44
C ILE A 325 -11.67 4.07 18.56
N PHE A 326 -11.11 5.27 18.72
CA PHE A 326 -9.66 5.49 18.75
C PHE A 326 -9.18 5.87 20.15
N TYR A 327 -7.90 5.65 20.42
CA TYR A 327 -7.20 6.23 21.56
C TYR A 327 -6.53 7.57 21.21
N ALA A 328 -5.77 7.62 20.12
CA ALA A 328 -5.10 8.80 19.58
C ALA A 328 -4.75 8.58 18.09
N PRO A 329 -5.70 8.79 17.16
CA PRO A 329 -5.47 8.54 15.74
C PRO A 329 -4.35 9.45 15.22
N GLN A 330 -3.42 8.95 14.42
CA GLN A 330 -2.21 9.67 14.00
C GLN A 330 -2.10 9.89 12.50
N ARG A 331 -2.35 8.86 11.70
CA ARG A 331 -2.18 8.84 10.24
C ARG A 331 -3.35 8.12 9.61
N ILE A 332 -3.73 8.54 8.41
CA ILE A 332 -4.93 8.07 7.71
C ILE A 332 -4.57 7.83 6.25
N THR A 333 -5.03 6.72 5.69
CA THR A 333 -4.99 6.47 4.24
C THR A 333 -6.28 5.78 3.80
N SER A 334 -6.46 5.60 2.49
CA SER A 334 -7.62 4.88 1.94
C SER A 334 -7.24 4.03 0.74
N ASP A 335 -7.87 2.88 0.58
CA ASP A 335 -7.73 2.11 -0.66
C ASP A 335 -8.54 2.73 -1.83
N THR A 336 -8.51 2.07 -2.97
CA THR A 336 -9.24 2.49 -4.19
C THR A 336 -10.76 2.42 -4.05
N ASP A 337 -11.28 1.64 -3.09
CA ASP A 337 -12.71 1.56 -2.77
C ASP A 337 -13.15 2.56 -1.68
N ASN A 338 -12.23 3.46 -1.30
CA ASN A 338 -12.36 4.46 -0.26
C ASN A 338 -12.63 3.87 1.14
N ASN A 339 -12.17 2.64 1.40
CA ASN A 339 -12.10 2.14 2.78
C ASN A 339 -10.96 2.85 3.50
N LEU A 340 -11.23 3.32 4.71
CA LEU A 340 -10.26 4.08 5.50
C LEU A 340 -9.43 3.15 6.39
N TYR A 341 -8.13 3.45 6.45
CA TYR A 341 -7.19 2.80 7.35
C TYR A 341 -6.55 3.86 8.23
N VAL A 342 -6.59 3.64 9.55
CA VAL A 342 -6.15 4.62 10.54
C VAL A 342 -5.08 3.99 11.42
N LEU A 343 -3.93 4.64 11.52
CA LEU A 343 -2.93 4.34 12.53
C LEU A 343 -3.36 4.99 13.84
N ASP A 344 -3.65 4.17 14.84
CA ASP A 344 -4.01 4.60 16.17
C ASP A 344 -2.89 4.29 17.17
N ARG A 345 -2.45 5.30 17.92
CA ARG A 345 -1.43 5.12 18.97
C ARG A 345 -2.13 4.86 20.29
N LEU A 346 -1.72 3.83 21.02
CA LEU A 346 -2.48 3.30 22.17
C LEU A 346 -2.00 3.83 23.51
N ASN A 347 -0.75 4.28 23.62
CA ASN A 347 -0.18 4.75 24.87
C ASN A 347 1.03 5.69 24.66
N LYS A 348 1.63 6.12 25.79
CA LYS A 348 2.82 6.97 25.82
C LYS A 348 4.06 6.28 25.21
N ASP A 349 4.12 4.96 25.29
CA ASP A 349 5.24 4.15 24.77
C ASP A 349 5.19 3.97 23.25
N LYS A 350 4.35 4.76 22.57
CA LYS A 350 4.17 4.79 21.12
C LYS A 350 3.69 3.48 20.50
N SER A 351 3.27 2.49 21.31
CA SER A 351 2.60 1.30 20.77
C SER A 351 1.39 1.72 19.95
N GLY A 352 1.15 1.02 18.85
CA GLY A 352 0.08 1.37 17.94
C GLY A 352 -0.61 0.18 17.33
N MET A 353 -1.67 0.45 16.58
CA MET A 353 -2.37 -0.51 15.74
C MET A 353 -2.87 0.18 14.48
N ILE A 354 -3.12 -0.60 13.43
CA ILE A 354 -3.82 -0.15 12.23
C ILE A 354 -5.26 -0.64 12.30
N MET A 355 -6.21 0.28 12.22
CA MET A 355 -7.64 -0.02 12.21
C MET A 355 -8.18 0.21 10.80
N ALA A 356 -8.85 -0.79 10.23
CA ALA A 356 -9.68 -0.59 9.04
C ALA A 356 -11.09 -0.21 9.45
N LEU A 357 -11.67 0.82 8.82
CA LEU A 357 -13.02 1.29 9.12
C LEU A 357 -14.03 0.79 8.10
N ASN A 358 -15.25 0.57 8.58
CA ASN A 358 -16.43 0.37 7.74
C ASN A 358 -17.06 1.71 7.37
N LYS A 359 -17.72 1.74 6.21
CA LYS A 359 -18.50 2.91 5.75
C LYS A 359 -19.68 3.22 6.67
N SER A 360 -20.20 2.18 7.35
CA SER A 360 -21.37 2.22 8.23
C SER A 360 -21.05 1.89 9.69
N ASP A 361 -20.00 2.52 10.24
CA ASP A 361 -19.94 2.81 11.70
C ASP A 361 -19.15 1.85 12.60
N GLY A 362 -18.16 1.12 12.08
CA GLY A 362 -17.34 0.25 12.94
C GLY A 362 -15.94 -0.06 12.43
N VAL A 363 -15.15 -0.73 13.26
CA VAL A 363 -13.84 -1.28 12.90
C VAL A 363 -14.05 -2.64 12.22
N ARG A 364 -13.51 -2.79 11.00
CA ARG A 364 -13.57 -4.02 10.20
C ARG A 364 -12.55 -5.06 10.70
N TRP A 365 -11.34 -4.60 10.93
CA TRP A 365 -10.24 -5.42 11.45
C TRP A 365 -9.19 -4.52 12.10
N ILE A 366 -8.35 -5.13 12.94
CA ILE A 366 -7.24 -4.49 13.64
C ILE A 366 -5.97 -5.27 13.35
N TYR A 367 -4.89 -4.56 13.03
CA TYR A 367 -3.54 -5.10 12.92
C TYR A 367 -2.63 -4.48 13.98
N SER A 368 -2.04 -5.32 14.83
CA SER A 368 -1.21 -4.90 15.98
C SER A 368 0.25 -5.35 15.87
N GLY A 369 0.74 -5.60 14.65
CA GLY A 369 2.09 -6.13 14.42
C GLY A 369 2.19 -7.65 14.57
N ASN A 370 3.40 -8.21 14.42
CA ASN A 370 3.64 -9.65 14.51
C ASN A 370 3.95 -10.09 15.96
N PRO A 371 3.12 -10.94 16.60
CA PRO A 371 3.41 -11.46 17.92
C PRO A 371 4.72 -12.27 18.00
N ASP A 372 5.10 -12.97 16.93
CA ASP A 372 6.28 -13.84 16.91
C ASP A 372 7.60 -13.06 16.79
N ILE A 373 7.60 -11.95 16.04
CA ILE A 373 8.73 -10.98 16.04
C ILE A 373 8.81 -10.27 17.39
N ASN A 374 7.64 -10.08 18.03
CA ASN A 374 7.50 -9.39 19.30
C ASN A 374 7.66 -10.32 20.52
N LYS A 375 8.22 -11.54 20.36
CA LYS A 375 8.57 -12.47 21.46
C LYS A 375 9.75 -11.97 22.30
N GLY A 376 9.59 -10.77 22.88
CA GLY A 376 10.36 -10.31 24.03
C GLY A 376 11.17 -9.03 23.88
N GLN A 377 11.23 -8.36 22.72
CA GLN A 377 12.18 -7.23 22.56
C GLN A 377 11.63 -5.92 21.96
N VAL A 378 10.68 -5.92 21.00
CA VAL A 378 10.19 -4.66 20.42
C VAL A 378 8.67 -4.64 20.33
N THR A 379 8.07 -3.55 20.82
CA THR A 379 6.63 -3.30 20.69
C THR A 379 6.36 -2.73 19.30
N PHE A 380 5.27 -3.16 18.64
CA PHE A 380 4.84 -2.59 17.36
C PHE A 380 4.55 -1.09 17.53
N LYS A 381 5.38 -0.25 16.89
CA LYS A 381 5.35 1.21 17.00
C LYS A 381 5.25 1.82 15.61
N PRO A 382 4.09 1.64 14.97
CA PRO A 382 3.88 2.16 13.63
C PRO A 382 4.00 3.70 13.63
N HIS A 383 4.63 4.24 12.61
CA HIS A 383 4.81 5.69 12.47
C HIS A 383 4.01 6.28 11.31
N ASP A 384 4.02 5.62 10.16
CA ASP A 384 3.29 6.06 8.98
C ASP A 384 2.66 4.89 8.23
N LEU A 385 1.66 5.18 7.39
CA LEU A 385 1.04 4.21 6.51
C LEU A 385 0.60 4.83 5.19
N VAL A 386 0.66 4.03 4.12
CA VAL A 386 0.17 4.40 2.80
C VAL A 386 -0.52 3.22 2.14
N SER A 387 -1.61 3.47 1.43
CA SER A 387 -2.20 2.51 0.51
C SER A 387 -1.53 2.59 -0.86
N THR A 388 -1.34 1.43 -1.50
CA THR A 388 -0.88 1.35 -2.88
C THR A 388 -2.08 1.27 -3.83
N LYS A 389 -1.83 1.56 -5.11
CA LYS A 389 -2.85 1.35 -6.16
C LYS A 389 -3.25 -0.12 -6.35
N LEU A 390 -2.41 -1.05 -5.88
CA LEU A 390 -2.70 -2.49 -5.88
C LEU A 390 -3.43 -2.93 -4.60
N ASN A 391 -3.95 -1.98 -3.82
CA ASN A 391 -4.70 -2.24 -2.60
C ASN A 391 -3.88 -3.00 -1.53
N TYR A 392 -2.59 -2.70 -1.44
CA TYR A 392 -1.77 -3.06 -0.27
C TYR A 392 -1.66 -1.89 0.68
N ILE A 393 -1.52 -2.19 1.97
CA ILE A 393 -1.29 -1.20 3.01
C ILE A 393 0.15 -1.40 3.49
N ILE A 394 0.98 -0.39 3.28
CA ILE A 394 2.39 -0.39 3.68
C ILE A 394 2.51 0.46 4.93
N ILE A 395 3.18 -0.07 5.96
CA ILE A 395 3.29 0.56 7.28
C ILE A 395 4.77 0.60 7.66
N THR A 396 5.25 1.72 8.19
CA THR A 396 6.55 1.76 8.86
C THR A 396 6.41 1.45 10.33
N ASP A 397 7.24 0.53 10.84
CA ASP A 397 7.46 0.32 12.25
C ASP A 397 8.87 0.81 12.59
N MET A 398 8.92 2.03 13.13
CA MET A 398 10.12 2.85 13.17
C MET A 398 11.19 2.29 14.11
N ASP A 399 10.80 1.81 15.29
CA ASP A 399 11.77 1.36 16.32
C ASP A 399 12.30 -0.06 16.04
N SER A 400 11.62 -0.83 15.19
CA SER A 400 12.05 -2.16 14.77
C SER A 400 12.79 -2.15 13.43
N ASP A 401 12.94 -0.99 12.78
CA ASP A 401 13.48 -0.86 11.42
C ASP A 401 12.74 -1.77 10.41
N MET A 402 11.41 -1.85 10.53
CA MET A 402 10.59 -2.73 9.71
C MET A 402 9.61 -1.95 8.84
N ILE A 403 9.31 -2.51 7.67
CA ILE A 403 8.11 -2.18 6.89
C ILE A 403 7.22 -3.42 6.83
N HIS A 404 5.94 -3.22 7.12
CA HIS A 404 4.91 -4.25 7.11
C HIS A 404 4.02 -4.03 5.88
N ILE A 405 3.72 -5.09 5.14
CA ILE A 405 2.82 -5.02 3.98
C ILE A 405 1.61 -5.90 4.28
N LEU A 406 0.44 -5.27 4.35
CA LEU A 406 -0.84 -5.93 4.52
C LEU A 406 -1.61 -5.97 3.20
N ASN A 407 -2.42 -7.01 3.02
CA ASN A 407 -3.54 -6.97 2.08
C ASN A 407 -4.74 -6.18 2.67
N ILE A 408 -5.76 -5.89 1.86
CA ILE A 408 -6.99 -5.19 2.31
C ILE A 408 -7.77 -5.89 3.42
N SER A 409 -7.54 -7.19 3.61
CA SER A 409 -8.16 -7.98 4.68
C SER A 409 -7.39 -7.88 6.00
N GLY A 410 -6.30 -7.10 6.04
CA GLY A 410 -5.48 -6.91 7.24
C GLY A 410 -4.47 -8.02 7.51
N GLN A 411 -4.32 -8.99 6.59
CA GLN A 411 -3.32 -10.04 6.73
C GLN A 411 -1.96 -9.50 6.28
N CYS A 412 -0.95 -9.68 7.12
CA CYS A 412 0.41 -9.35 6.76
C CYS A 412 0.95 -10.40 5.80
N ILE A 413 1.32 -9.95 4.60
CA ILE A 413 1.82 -10.81 3.52
C ILE A 413 3.35 -10.70 3.38
N TYR A 414 3.96 -9.64 3.90
CA TYR A 414 5.39 -9.44 3.82
C TYR A 414 5.92 -8.54 4.94
N TYR A 415 7.15 -8.84 5.37
CA TYR A 415 7.94 -8.02 6.29
C TYR A 415 9.26 -7.67 5.60
N LEU A 416 9.59 -6.39 5.57
CA LEU A 416 10.87 -5.88 5.08
C LEU A 416 11.66 -5.35 6.27
N ASN A 417 12.79 -5.97 6.58
CA ASN A 417 13.75 -5.41 7.52
C ASN A 417 14.59 -4.36 6.77
N THR A 418 14.26 -3.08 6.98
CA THR A 418 14.85 -1.99 6.21
C THR A 418 16.32 -1.79 6.53
N LYS A 419 16.75 -2.12 7.76
CA LYS A 419 18.15 -2.04 8.17
C LYS A 419 19.00 -3.09 7.47
N ASP A 420 18.63 -4.36 7.61
CA ASP A 420 19.45 -5.46 7.12
C ASP A 420 19.36 -5.62 5.60
N GLN A 421 18.20 -5.34 5.00
CA GLN A 421 18.00 -5.53 3.56
C GLN A 421 18.31 -4.28 2.74
N LEU A 422 18.18 -3.07 3.31
CA LEU A 422 18.32 -1.81 2.57
C LEU A 422 19.29 -0.80 3.19
N GLY A 423 19.83 -1.06 4.39
CA GLY A 423 20.66 -0.10 5.12
C GLY A 423 19.90 1.16 5.55
N ILE A 424 18.57 1.08 5.68
CA ILE A 424 17.70 2.19 6.09
C ILE A 424 17.32 1.99 7.55
N LEU A 425 17.68 2.96 8.40
CA LEU A 425 17.32 3.03 9.81
C LEU A 425 16.14 3.98 10.01
N TYR A 426 15.31 3.72 11.01
CA TYR A 426 14.20 4.54 11.45
C TYR A 426 13.28 5.00 10.31
N PRO A 427 12.61 4.06 9.60
CA PRO A 427 11.68 4.42 8.55
C PRO A 427 10.52 5.24 9.16
N TYR A 428 10.43 6.52 8.77
CA TYR A 428 9.61 7.52 9.44
C TYR A 428 8.36 7.89 8.63
N SER A 429 8.50 8.07 7.32
CA SER A 429 7.41 8.46 6.43
C SER A 429 7.39 7.67 5.14
N LEU A 430 6.19 7.48 4.57
CA LEU A 430 5.97 6.77 3.32
C LEU A 430 5.19 7.61 2.32
N LYS A 431 5.57 7.50 1.05
CA LYS A 431 4.71 7.92 -0.05
C LYS A 431 4.88 7.01 -1.25
N THR A 432 3.80 6.76 -1.98
CA THR A 432 3.84 6.08 -3.28
C THR A 432 3.59 7.08 -4.40
N ASP A 433 4.32 6.94 -5.49
CA ASP A 433 4.02 7.69 -6.71
C ASP A 433 3.06 6.92 -7.63
N LYS A 434 2.72 7.52 -8.76
CA LYS A 434 1.82 6.92 -9.75
C LYS A 434 2.39 5.67 -10.42
N ARG A 435 3.70 5.45 -10.37
CA ARG A 435 4.44 4.32 -10.98
C ARG A 435 4.64 3.16 -9.99
N GLY A 436 4.23 3.33 -8.72
CA GLY A 436 4.42 2.33 -7.67
C GLY A 436 5.79 2.40 -7.01
N THR A 437 6.57 3.47 -7.23
CA THR A 437 7.80 3.71 -6.48
C THR A 437 7.45 4.12 -5.05
N LEU A 438 8.06 3.45 -4.07
CA LEU A 438 7.92 3.75 -2.66
C LEU A 438 9.02 4.73 -2.24
N TYR A 439 8.63 5.83 -1.64
CA TYR A 439 9.52 6.82 -1.04
C TYR A 439 9.48 6.62 0.46
N ILE A 440 10.66 6.39 1.05
CA ILE A 440 10.84 6.13 2.48
C ILE A 440 11.66 7.28 3.04
N GLY A 441 11.04 8.14 3.85
CA GLY A 441 11.77 9.13 4.62
C GLY A 441 12.27 8.53 5.92
N CYS A 442 13.55 8.71 6.22
CA CYS A 442 14.15 8.24 7.47
C CYS A 442 14.43 9.37 8.46
N GLY A 443 14.57 9.02 9.73
CA GLY A 443 15.15 9.87 10.75
C GLY A 443 16.66 9.62 10.93
N THR A 444 17.36 10.55 11.56
CA THR A 444 18.67 10.27 12.16
C THR A 444 18.47 9.65 13.55
N GLU A 445 19.47 8.92 14.06
CA GLU A 445 19.53 8.60 15.49
C GLU A 445 19.23 9.85 16.32
N GLN A 446 18.61 9.63 17.49
CA GLN A 446 18.16 10.67 18.41
C GLN A 446 19.28 11.66 18.83
N TYR A 447 20.56 11.34 18.54
CA TYR A 447 21.75 12.14 18.87
C TYR A 447 22.88 12.16 17.80
N GLY A 448 22.64 11.70 16.56
CA GLY A 448 23.67 11.65 15.49
C GLY A 448 23.67 12.85 14.53
N PRO A 449 24.73 13.05 13.71
CA PRO A 449 24.83 14.22 12.82
C PRO A 449 23.76 14.21 11.69
N ASN A 450 22.74 15.05 11.89
CA ASN A 450 22.10 16.02 10.98
C ASN A 450 21.55 15.68 9.59
N GLU A 451 21.47 14.44 9.10
CA GLU A 451 21.00 14.24 7.71
C GLU A 451 19.99 13.10 7.53
N ALA A 452 18.71 13.42 7.68
CA ALA A 452 17.60 12.59 7.22
C ALA A 452 17.70 12.40 5.70
N ASN A 453 17.45 11.18 5.26
CA ASN A 453 17.47 10.82 3.85
C ASN A 453 16.08 10.39 3.39
N ILE A 454 15.86 10.48 2.08
CA ILE A 454 14.74 9.87 1.39
C ILE A 454 15.31 8.78 0.49
N TYR A 455 14.80 7.58 0.66
CA TYR A 455 15.12 6.44 -0.19
C TYR A 455 13.97 6.21 -1.14
N THR A 456 14.28 6.00 -2.41
CA THR A 456 13.32 5.46 -3.37
C THR A 456 13.57 3.97 -3.48
N ALA A 457 12.50 3.19 -3.36
CA ALA A 457 12.55 1.75 -3.51
C ALA A 457 11.51 1.30 -4.53
N GLN A 458 11.88 0.36 -5.38
CA GLN A 458 10.93 -0.39 -6.17
C GLN A 458 10.67 -1.72 -5.50
N PHE A 459 9.39 -2.07 -5.43
CA PHE A 459 8.97 -3.38 -5.00
C PHE A 459 8.59 -4.21 -6.23
N SER A 460 9.47 -5.14 -6.60
CA SER A 460 9.20 -6.11 -7.66
C SER A 460 8.68 -7.40 -7.04
N GLY A 461 7.56 -7.92 -7.57
CA GLY A 461 6.96 -9.18 -7.14
C GLY A 461 5.45 -9.12 -6.87
N LEU A 462 4.85 -7.93 -6.85
CA LEU A 462 3.40 -7.72 -6.80
C LEU A 462 2.77 -7.49 -8.18
#